data_AF-A0A7W1VT66-F1
#
_entry.id   AF-A0A7W1VT66-F1
#
_cell.length_a   1.000
_cell.length_b   1.000
_cell.length_c   1.000
_cell.angle_alpha   90.00
_cell.angle_beta   90.00
_cell.angle_gamma   90.00
#
_symmetry.space_group_name_H-M   'P 1'
#
loop_
_entity.id
_entity.type
_entity.pdbx_description
1 polymer ?
#
loop_
_entity_poly.entity_id
_entity_poly.type
_entity_poly.pdbx_seq_one_letter_code
_entity_poly.pdbx_strand_id
1 'polypeptide(L)'
;MGKPILITFVLAIAIYVIGFTWIQHRRESKGPWVVEFRTDPDGTPQLVISQETLNIQNQTITFSDQQLTEKNLSQIVRFDGPTTNAPFGEIVFQDPTFLPGTVAFNFWSHGVEFMPRTMIINKEEVHWNTRTNIVLSGEGKFERRPVKKPKFL
;
A
#
# COMPACT_ATOMS: atom_id res chain seq x y z
N MET A 1 36.54 39.27 2.96
CA MET A 1 36.37 38.02 2.18
C MET A 1 35.20 37.13 2.64
N GLY A 2 34.60 37.31 3.84
CA GLY A 2 33.54 36.41 4.35
C GLY A 2 32.08 36.73 3.99
N LYS A 3 31.74 37.97 3.63
CA LYS A 3 30.37 38.37 3.28
C LYS A 3 29.74 37.57 2.11
N PRO A 4 30.41 37.37 0.96
CA PRO A 4 29.80 36.60 -0.13
C PRO A 4 29.58 35.13 0.24
N ILE A 5 30.51 34.51 0.98
CA ILE A 5 30.39 33.12 1.45
C ILE A 5 29.17 32.98 2.37
N LEU A 6 28.99 33.91 3.30
CA LEU A 6 27.85 33.91 4.22
C LEU A 6 26.52 34.06 3.47
N ILE A 7 26.46 34.96 2.47
CA ILE A 7 25.26 35.15 1.65
C ILE A 7 24.92 33.88 0.88
N THR A 8 25.90 33.25 0.22
CA THR A 8 25.68 32.00 -0.52
C THR A 8 25.24 30.87 0.41
N PHE A 9 25.83 30.77 1.61
CA PHE A 9 25.45 29.78 2.61
C PHE A 9 24.01 29.94 3.07
N VAL A 10 23.59 31.16 3.41
CA VAL A 10 22.21 31.46 3.81
C VAL A 10 21.23 31.17 2.67
N LEU A 11 21.58 31.55 1.44
CA LEU A 11 20.75 31.29 0.27
C LEU A 11 20.58 29.78 0.01
N ALA A 12 21.66 29.00 0.15
CA ALA A 12 21.61 27.56 0.00
C ALA A 12 20.67 26.91 1.03
N ILE A 13 20.73 27.36 2.29
CA ILE A 13 19.81 26.89 3.35
C ILE A 13 18.36 27.25 2.99
N ALA A 14 18.10 28.49 2.58
CA ALA A 14 16.75 28.93 2.23
C ALA A 14 16.15 28.09 1.10
N ILE A 15 16.92 27.86 0.03
CA ILE A 15 16.49 27.01 -1.10
C ILE A 15 16.23 25.58 -0.64
N TYR A 16 17.12 25.02 0.17
CA TYR A 16 16.96 23.66 0.71
C TYR A 16 15.67 23.53 1.53
N VAL A 17 15.43 24.44 2.47
CA VAL A 17 14.23 24.40 3.34
C VAL A 17 12.96 24.54 2.52
N ILE A 18 12.90 25.49 1.57
CA ILE A 18 11.74 25.69 0.70
C ILE A 18 11.48 24.44 -0.15
N GLY A 19 12.52 23.90 -0.80
CA GLY A 19 12.40 22.70 -1.61
C GLY A 19 11.97 21.48 -0.81
N PHE A 20 12.59 21.26 0.35
CA PHE A 20 12.27 20.13 1.22
C PHE A 20 10.84 20.20 1.74
N THR A 21 10.42 21.35 2.27
CA THR A 21 9.06 21.52 2.81
C THR A 21 7.99 21.34 1.74
N TRP A 22 8.22 21.88 0.53
CA TRP A 22 7.30 21.69 -0.59
C TRP A 22 7.19 20.22 -1.01
N ILE A 23 8.33 19.51 -1.10
CA ILE A 23 8.34 18.08 -1.40
C ILE A 23 7.59 17.30 -0.32
N GLN A 24 7.90 17.50 0.97
CA GLN A 24 7.24 16.79 2.06
C GLN A 24 5.72 17.01 2.05
N HIS A 25 5.28 18.26 1.88
CA HIS A 25 3.85 18.56 1.76
C HIS A 25 3.20 17.80 0.59
N ARG A 26 3.88 17.73 -0.56
CA ARG A 26 3.38 16.98 -1.73
C ARG A 26 3.32 15.47 -1.46
N ARG A 27 4.28 14.91 -0.73
CA ARG A 27 4.33 13.47 -0.39
C ARG A 27 3.13 13.05 0.43
N GLU A 28 2.71 13.86 1.39
CA GLU A 28 1.70 13.48 2.39
C GLU A 28 0.27 13.95 2.04
N SER A 29 0.12 14.90 1.11
CA SER A 29 -1.15 15.63 0.90
C SER A 29 -2.40 14.80 0.64
N LYS A 30 -2.30 13.59 0.07
CA LYS A 30 -3.46 12.74 -0.24
C LYS A 30 -3.79 11.70 0.84
N GLY A 31 -2.88 11.49 1.80
CA GLY A 31 -2.99 10.44 2.80
C GLY A 31 -2.75 9.01 2.27
N PRO A 32 -2.43 8.05 3.14
CA PRO A 32 -2.01 6.69 2.77
C PRO A 32 -3.19 5.79 2.42
N TRP A 33 -2.87 4.59 1.90
CA TRP A 33 -3.81 3.47 2.00
C TRP A 33 -3.97 3.03 3.45
N VAL A 34 -5.20 2.83 3.88
CA VAL A 34 -5.55 2.26 5.19
C VAL A 34 -6.22 0.91 4.93
N VAL A 35 -5.61 -0.16 5.41
CA VAL A 35 -6.07 -1.53 5.18
C VAL A 35 -6.29 -2.20 6.52
N GLU A 36 -7.53 -2.56 6.81
CA GLU A 36 -7.86 -3.41 7.96
C GLU A 36 -7.81 -4.87 7.52
N PHE A 37 -6.94 -5.63 8.18
CA PHE A 37 -6.85 -7.07 8.07
C PHE A 37 -7.76 -7.65 9.15
N ARG A 38 -8.81 -8.36 8.75
CA ARG A 38 -9.74 -8.95 9.70
C ARG A 38 -10.04 -10.40 9.40
N THR A 39 -10.44 -11.15 10.42
CA THR A 39 -11.01 -12.50 10.26
C THR A 39 -12.36 -12.57 10.94
N ASP A 40 -13.30 -13.25 10.30
CA ASP A 40 -14.64 -13.49 10.87
C ASP A 40 -14.56 -14.50 12.05
N PRO A 41 -15.65 -14.75 12.83
CA PRO A 41 -15.67 -15.81 13.84
C PRO A 41 -15.36 -17.21 13.28
N ASP A 42 -15.63 -17.40 11.99
CA ASP A 42 -15.30 -18.62 11.26
C ASP A 42 -13.84 -18.66 10.82
N GLY A 43 -13.07 -17.58 10.97
CA GLY A 43 -11.66 -17.50 10.56
C GLY A 43 -11.46 -17.10 9.10
N THR A 44 -12.52 -16.74 8.38
CA THR A 44 -12.46 -16.30 6.99
C THR A 44 -11.77 -14.93 6.89
N PRO A 45 -10.63 -14.81 6.17
CA PRO A 45 -9.88 -13.56 6.09
C PRO A 45 -10.55 -12.56 5.15
N GLN A 46 -10.52 -11.29 5.57
CA GLN A 46 -11.07 -10.17 4.83
C GLN A 46 -10.13 -8.97 4.92
N LEU A 47 -10.08 -8.19 3.84
CA LEU A 47 -9.39 -6.91 3.78
C LEU A 47 -10.44 -5.82 3.64
N VAL A 48 -10.39 -4.82 4.51
CA VAL A 48 -11.21 -3.60 4.37
C VAL A 48 -10.29 -2.45 4.00
N ILE A 49 -10.46 -1.95 2.78
CA ILE A 49 -9.63 -0.90 2.20
C ILE A 49 -10.35 0.43 2.28
N SER A 50 -9.63 1.45 2.74
CA SER A 50 -10.09 2.84 2.79
C SER A 50 -9.00 3.82 2.34
N GLN A 51 -9.42 4.88 1.67
CA GLN A 51 -8.58 6.00 1.24
C GLN A 51 -9.46 7.26 1.14
N GLU A 52 -9.15 8.27 1.96
CA GLU A 52 -9.99 9.45 2.16
C GLU A 52 -10.10 10.37 0.93
N THR A 53 -8.97 10.78 0.35
CA THR A 53 -8.92 11.75 -0.76
C THR A 53 -9.53 11.21 -2.06
N LEU A 54 -9.50 9.89 -2.25
CA LEU A 54 -10.10 9.17 -3.38
C LEU A 54 -11.56 8.79 -3.11
N ASN A 55 -12.10 9.15 -1.94
CA ASN A 55 -13.44 8.79 -1.49
C ASN A 55 -13.69 7.26 -1.50
N ILE A 56 -12.66 6.46 -1.22
CA ILE A 56 -12.76 5.00 -1.11
C ILE A 56 -13.06 4.65 0.34
N GLN A 57 -14.23 4.09 0.60
CA GLN A 57 -14.67 3.72 1.95
C GLN A 57 -15.13 2.27 1.98
N ASN A 58 -14.58 1.49 2.92
CA ASN A 58 -15.01 0.14 3.24
C ASN A 58 -15.12 -0.80 2.02
N GLN A 59 -14.21 -0.66 1.04
CA GLN A 59 -14.09 -1.66 -0.03
C GLN A 59 -13.60 -2.94 0.61
N THR A 60 -14.36 -4.02 0.51
CA THR A 60 -14.02 -5.29 1.17
C THR A 60 -13.55 -6.31 0.12
N ILE A 61 -12.53 -7.08 0.46
CA ILE A 61 -12.12 -8.29 -0.26
C ILE A 61 -12.22 -9.45 0.71
N THR A 62 -13.00 -10.48 0.36
CA THR A 62 -13.18 -11.68 1.18
C THR A 62 -12.55 -12.87 0.47
N PHE A 63 -11.71 -13.63 1.16
CA PHE A 63 -11.13 -14.86 0.62
C PHE A 63 -11.93 -16.06 1.14
N SER A 64 -12.97 -16.48 0.41
CA SER A 64 -13.96 -17.45 0.89
C SER A 64 -13.37 -18.84 1.14
N ASP A 65 -12.31 -19.18 0.43
CA ASP A 65 -11.73 -20.53 0.43
C ASP A 65 -10.60 -20.68 1.45
N GLN A 66 -10.33 -19.62 2.20
CA GLN A 66 -9.26 -19.56 3.17
C GLN A 66 -9.84 -19.48 4.57
N GLN A 67 -9.20 -20.19 5.49
CA GLN A 67 -9.57 -20.20 6.90
C GLN A 67 -8.31 -20.10 7.74
N LEU A 68 -8.17 -19.00 8.46
CA LEU A 68 -7.07 -18.77 9.38
C LEU A 68 -7.39 -19.32 10.77
N THR A 69 -6.36 -19.79 11.47
CA THR A 69 -6.49 -20.23 12.87
C THR A 69 -6.86 -19.08 13.80
N GLU A 70 -6.39 -17.87 13.48
CA GLU A 70 -6.69 -16.67 14.23
C GLU A 70 -8.08 -16.14 13.85
N LYS A 71 -9.01 -16.20 14.81
CA LYS A 71 -10.42 -15.80 14.65
C LYS A 71 -10.64 -14.43 15.28
N ASN A 72 -11.55 -13.63 14.70
CA ASN A 72 -11.86 -12.29 15.18
C ASN A 72 -10.64 -11.35 15.20
N LEU A 73 -9.67 -11.56 14.31
CA LEU A 73 -8.58 -10.62 14.11
C LEU A 73 -9.17 -9.31 13.56
N SER A 74 -8.64 -8.17 14.02
CA SER A 74 -8.85 -6.86 13.41
C SER A 74 -7.59 -6.04 13.66
N GLN A 75 -6.82 -5.81 12.60
CA GLN A 75 -5.59 -5.03 12.67
C GLN A 75 -5.51 -4.07 11.48
N ILE A 76 -5.33 -2.79 11.80
CA ILE A 76 -5.21 -1.74 10.79
C ILE A 76 -3.73 -1.53 10.47
N VAL A 77 -3.41 -1.57 9.17
CA VAL A 77 -2.10 -1.22 8.64
C VAL A 77 -2.25 0.03 7.78
N ARG A 78 -1.38 1.01 8.04
CA ARG A 78 -1.28 2.25 7.27
C ARG A 78 -0.03 2.19 6.40
N PHE A 79 -0.18 2.57 5.13
CA PHE A 79 0.93 2.61 4.18
C PHE A 79 1.40 4.06 3.97
N ASP A 80 1.81 4.71 5.07
CA ASP A 80 2.42 6.06 5.08
C ASP A 80 3.96 6.02 5.10
N GLY A 81 4.54 4.81 5.12
CA GLY A 81 5.96 4.55 5.03
C GLY A 81 6.26 3.10 4.64
N PRO A 82 7.53 2.67 4.68
CA PRO A 82 7.90 1.29 4.40
C PRO A 82 7.36 0.34 5.48
N THR A 83 6.40 -0.51 5.13
CA THR A 83 5.84 -1.56 6.00
C THR A 83 6.37 -2.92 5.58
N THR A 84 6.81 -3.74 6.52
CA THR A 84 7.32 -5.10 6.25
C THR A 84 6.38 -6.21 6.69
N ASN A 85 5.45 -5.91 7.60
CA ASN A 85 4.63 -6.91 8.27
C ASN A 85 3.15 -6.67 7.93
N ALA A 86 2.57 -7.60 7.18
CA ALA A 86 1.13 -7.72 7.05
C ALA A 86 0.65 -8.85 7.99
N PRO A 87 -0.52 -8.71 8.66
CA PRO A 87 -1.05 -9.73 9.55
C PRO A 87 -1.28 -11.09 8.88
N PHE A 88 -1.64 -11.07 7.60
CA PHE A 88 -1.63 -12.24 6.73
C PHE A 88 -1.32 -11.80 5.29
N GLY A 89 -0.95 -12.78 4.45
CA GLY A 89 -0.44 -12.51 3.11
C GLY A 89 0.97 -11.91 3.14
N GLU A 90 1.44 -11.51 1.96
CA GLU A 90 2.77 -10.96 1.76
C GLU A 90 2.68 -9.63 1.02
N ILE A 91 3.36 -8.60 1.52
CA ILE A 91 3.57 -7.35 0.78
C ILE A 91 4.66 -7.61 -0.25
N VAL A 92 4.32 -7.64 -1.54
CA VAL A 92 5.27 -7.92 -2.63
C VAL A 92 5.85 -6.64 -3.24
N PHE A 93 5.15 -5.52 -3.10
CA PHE A 93 5.61 -4.21 -3.54
C PHE A 93 4.90 -3.10 -2.77
N GLN A 94 5.60 -1.99 -2.52
CA GLN A 94 5.02 -0.77 -2.00
C GLN A 94 5.82 0.44 -2.49
N ASP A 95 5.13 1.53 -2.81
CA ASP A 95 5.74 2.84 -3.09
C ASP A 95 5.08 3.92 -2.22
N PRO A 96 5.63 4.22 -1.03
CA PRO A 96 5.15 5.28 -0.16
C PRO A 96 5.79 6.65 -0.49
N THR A 97 6.40 6.83 -1.67
CA THR A 97 7.08 8.08 -2.02
C THR A 97 6.11 9.25 -2.11
N PHE A 98 4.98 9.07 -2.77
CA PHE A 98 3.88 10.03 -2.82
C PHE A 98 2.57 9.31 -2.53
N LEU A 99 1.90 9.70 -1.46
CA LEU A 99 0.71 9.03 -0.99
C LEU A 99 -0.50 9.25 -1.94
N PRO A 100 -1.44 8.29 -2.03
CA PRO A 100 -1.40 6.98 -1.34
C PRO A 100 -0.44 5.97 -1.99
N GLY A 101 0.12 6.30 -3.16
CA GLY A 101 1.08 5.45 -3.86
C GLY A 101 0.46 4.13 -4.34
N THR A 102 1.33 3.14 -4.55
CA THR A 102 0.93 1.78 -4.93
C THR A 102 1.32 0.81 -3.82
N VAL A 103 0.44 -0.13 -3.50
CA VAL A 103 0.74 -1.26 -2.61
C VAL A 103 0.24 -2.54 -3.25
N ALA A 104 1.09 -3.54 -3.37
CA ALA A 104 0.73 -4.84 -3.92
C ALA A 104 1.01 -5.96 -2.94
N PHE A 105 0.11 -6.93 -2.93
CA PHE A 105 0.10 -8.06 -2.05
C PHE A 105 -0.02 -9.36 -2.82
N ASN A 106 0.45 -10.42 -2.18
CA ASN A 106 0.17 -11.80 -2.54
C ASN A 106 -0.58 -12.48 -1.39
N PHE A 107 -1.82 -12.86 -1.64
CA PHE A 107 -2.71 -13.55 -0.71
C PHE A 107 -3.05 -14.92 -1.27
N TRP A 108 -2.38 -15.98 -0.83
CA TRP A 108 -2.64 -17.36 -1.31
C TRP A 108 -2.68 -17.46 -2.84
N SER A 109 -1.67 -16.91 -3.52
CA SER A 109 -1.58 -16.83 -4.99
C SER A 109 -2.55 -15.86 -5.66
N HIS A 110 -3.33 -15.09 -4.89
CA HIS A 110 -4.05 -13.92 -5.40
C HIS A 110 -3.18 -12.68 -5.34
N GLY A 111 -2.92 -12.09 -6.51
CA GLY A 111 -2.21 -10.83 -6.62
C GLY A 111 -3.20 -9.70 -6.47
N VAL A 112 -3.03 -8.84 -5.46
CA VAL A 112 -3.91 -7.71 -5.22
C VAL A 112 -3.08 -6.44 -5.16
N GLU A 113 -3.32 -5.49 -6.05
CA GLU A 113 -2.58 -4.23 -6.14
C GLU A 113 -3.54 -3.04 -6.05
N PHE A 114 -3.25 -2.14 -5.12
CA PHE A 114 -3.99 -0.91 -4.90
C PHE A 114 -3.29 0.22 -5.61
N MET A 115 -3.96 0.82 -6.59
CA MET A 115 -3.51 2.05 -7.26
C MET A 115 -4.55 3.15 -7.07
N PRO A 116 -4.16 4.44 -7.12
CA PRO A 116 -5.12 5.53 -6.93
C PRO A 116 -6.28 5.51 -7.94
N ARG A 117 -6.05 5.01 -9.15
CA ARG A 117 -7.06 4.96 -10.23
C ARG A 117 -7.96 3.73 -10.20
N THR A 118 -7.42 2.59 -9.77
CA THR A 118 -8.07 1.28 -9.90
C THR A 118 -7.39 0.29 -8.95
N MET A 119 -8.04 -0.83 -8.71
CA MET A 119 -7.41 -2.00 -8.12
C MET A 119 -7.07 -2.99 -9.22
N ILE A 120 -6.01 -3.76 -9.06
CA ILE A 120 -5.70 -4.87 -9.95
C ILE A 120 -5.78 -6.14 -9.12
N ILE A 121 -6.65 -7.07 -9.52
CA ILE A 121 -6.77 -8.38 -8.90
C ILE A 121 -6.42 -9.42 -9.95
N ASN A 122 -5.42 -10.27 -9.68
CA ASN A 122 -5.00 -11.33 -10.59
C ASN A 122 -4.72 -10.85 -12.03
N LYS A 123 -4.10 -9.66 -12.16
CA LYS A 123 -3.77 -8.97 -13.42
C LYS A 123 -4.98 -8.40 -14.18
N GLU A 124 -6.17 -8.40 -13.59
CA GLU A 124 -7.38 -7.80 -14.15
C GLU A 124 -7.70 -6.49 -13.42
N GLU A 125 -8.01 -5.43 -14.16
CA GLU A 125 -8.40 -4.15 -13.57
C GLU A 125 -9.82 -4.25 -12.99
N VAL A 126 -9.95 -3.85 -11.73
CA VAL A 126 -11.21 -3.78 -10.99
C VAL A 126 -11.36 -2.36 -10.47
N HIS A 127 -12.38 -1.65 -10.97
CA HIS A 127 -12.65 -0.30 -10.52
C HIS A 127 -13.01 -0.26 -9.04
N TRP A 128 -12.56 0.79 -8.35
CA TRP A 128 -12.97 1.07 -6.99
C TRP A 128 -14.48 1.26 -6.91
N ASN A 129 -15.14 0.47 -6.07
CA ASN A 129 -16.57 0.61 -5.84
C ASN A 129 -16.82 0.59 -4.33
N THR A 130 -16.98 1.77 -3.76
CA THR A 130 -17.12 1.95 -2.31
C THR A 130 -18.17 1.03 -1.73
N ARG A 131 -17.87 0.42 -0.56
CA ARG A 131 -18.80 -0.44 0.18
C ARG A 131 -19.25 -1.70 -0.57
N THR A 132 -18.52 -2.13 -1.60
CA THR A 132 -18.73 -3.43 -2.23
C THR A 132 -17.85 -4.50 -1.60
N ASN A 133 -18.29 -5.75 -1.68
CA ASN A 133 -17.51 -6.92 -1.27
C ASN A 133 -17.12 -7.72 -2.51
N ILE A 134 -15.82 -7.89 -2.72
CA ILE A 134 -15.26 -8.74 -3.76
C ILE A 134 -14.91 -10.07 -3.11
N VAL A 135 -15.58 -11.14 -3.53
CA VAL A 135 -15.29 -12.49 -3.05
C VAL A 135 -14.28 -13.14 -3.99
N LEU A 136 -13.15 -13.57 -3.45
CA LEU A 136 -12.11 -14.29 -4.15
C LEU A 136 -12.11 -15.76 -3.70
N SER A 137 -12.12 -16.64 -4.69
CA SER A 137 -12.17 -18.10 -4.55
C SER A 137 -11.32 -18.73 -5.67
N GLY A 138 -10.91 -19.98 -5.48
CA GLY A 138 -10.14 -20.77 -6.44
C GLY A 138 -8.64 -20.50 -6.42
N GLU A 139 -7.94 -21.00 -7.45
CA GLU A 139 -6.52 -20.76 -7.63
C GLU A 139 -6.27 -19.34 -8.19
N GLY A 140 -5.51 -18.53 -7.45
CA GLY A 140 -5.11 -17.22 -7.92
C GLY A 140 -4.07 -17.27 -9.06
N LYS A 141 -3.93 -16.16 -9.81
CA LYS A 141 -3.06 -16.06 -11.00
C LYS A 141 -1.70 -15.41 -10.71
N PHE A 142 -1.34 -15.27 -9.43
CA PHE A 142 -0.09 -14.62 -9.05
C PHE A 142 1.08 -15.57 -9.18
N GLU A 143 1.88 -15.37 -10.22
CA GLU A 143 3.18 -16.00 -10.37
C GLU A 143 4.24 -15.13 -9.71
N ARG A 144 4.87 -15.64 -8.65
CA ARG A 144 6.11 -15.03 -8.15
C ARG A 144 7.15 -15.11 -9.25
N ARG A 145 7.66 -13.96 -9.72
CA ARG A 145 8.86 -13.98 -10.56
C ARG A 145 10.00 -14.57 -9.71
N PRO A 146 10.77 -15.54 -10.22
CA PRO A 146 11.92 -16.05 -9.49
C PRO A 146 12.88 -14.90 -9.21
N VAL A 147 13.27 -14.75 -7.94
CA VAL A 147 14.31 -13.78 -7.56
C VAL A 147 15.59 -14.22 -8.27
N LYS A 148 15.98 -13.44 -9.29
CA LYS A 148 17.21 -13.70 -10.04
C LYS A 148 18.36 -13.45 -9.07
N LYS A 149 18.97 -14.52 -8.52
CA LYS A 149 20.15 -14.38 -7.65
C LYS A 149 21.18 -13.53 -8.40
N PRO A 150 21.70 -12.46 -7.79
CA PRO A 150 22.78 -11.70 -8.41
C PRO A 150 23.93 -12.65 -8.68
N LYS A 151 24.35 -12.73 -9.94
CA LYS A 151 25.60 -13.40 -10.30
C LYS A 151 26.71 -12.46 -9.86
N PHE A 152 27.31 -12.72 -8.70
CA PHE A 152 28.62 -12.15 -8.39
C PHE A 152 29.62 -12.85 -9.31
N LEU A 153 30.17 -12.07 -10.25
CA LEU A 153 31.31 -12.44 -11.10
C LEU A 153 32.60 -11.99 -10.40
#